data_AF-A0A6G0A065-F1
#
_entry.id   AF-A0A6G0A065-F1
#
_cell.length_a   1.000
_cell.length_b   1.000
_cell.length_c   1.000
_cell.angle_alpha   90.00
_cell.angle_beta   90.00
_cell.angle_gamma   90.00
#
_symmetry.space_group_name_H-M   'P 1'
#
loop_
_entity.id
_entity.type
_entity.pdbx_description
1 polymer ?
#
loop_
_entity_poly.entity_id
_entity_poly.type
_entity_poly.pdbx_seq_one_letter_code
_entity_poly.pdbx_strand_id
1 'polypeptide(L)'
;MNRAMQSILFLLIGAIAAGGGAGFFLYQANADRSALIAQAQEAQRKAEEVTASGKTVTEEANRKLEQASEEVAKAQARVRALEEEREWFAKAEILTAARATQYWKEWLNYSHGFTVKLPTNVTDVKNNERGLEATWISIKPYVNEPIALETAYVVSGKLLLGFKSEEAWIFRVQSSANISHLVTLYPTPRVTEKTMLDALSTLTFRDE
;
A
#
# COMPACT_ATOMS: atom_id res chain seq x y z
N MET A 1 -94.14 -46.69 26.73
CA MET A 1 -92.77 -46.14 26.51
C MET A 1 -92.83 -45.20 25.31
N ASN A 2 -92.60 -43.90 25.55
CA ASN A 2 -93.05 -42.79 24.71
C ASN A 2 -92.17 -42.58 23.46
N ARG A 3 -92.81 -42.50 22.28
CA ARG A 3 -92.19 -42.15 20.98
C ARG A 3 -91.43 -40.82 20.98
N ALA A 4 -91.76 -39.89 21.88
CA ALA A 4 -91.07 -38.62 22.04
C ALA A 4 -89.62 -38.76 22.54
N MET A 5 -89.31 -39.79 23.34
CA MET A 5 -87.99 -39.99 23.92
C MET A 5 -86.98 -40.52 22.89
N GLN A 6 -87.44 -41.30 21.90
CA GLN A 6 -86.60 -41.76 20.78
C GLN A 6 -86.24 -40.62 19.82
N SER A 7 -87.19 -39.72 19.51
CA SER A 7 -86.93 -38.60 18.61
C SER A 7 -85.92 -37.61 19.18
N ILE A 8 -85.96 -37.33 20.49
CA ILE A 8 -84.99 -36.45 21.17
C ILE A 8 -83.59 -37.10 21.20
N LEU A 9 -83.52 -38.42 21.36
CA LEU A 9 -82.25 -39.15 21.34
C LEU A 9 -81.57 -39.10 19.96
N PHE A 10 -82.33 -39.29 18.86
CA PHE A 10 -81.78 -39.17 17.51
C PHE A 10 -81.38 -37.73 17.14
N LEU A 11 -82.08 -36.72 17.66
CA LEU A 11 -81.75 -35.31 17.46
C LEU A 11 -80.47 -34.91 18.21
N LEU A 12 -80.27 -35.41 19.43
CA LEU A 12 -79.05 -35.22 20.22
C LEU A 12 -77.85 -35.93 19.57
N ILE A 13 -78.02 -37.16 19.07
CA ILE A 13 -76.96 -37.89 18.37
C ILE A 13 -76.60 -37.20 17.04
N GLY A 14 -77.59 -36.69 16.31
CA GLY A 14 -77.37 -35.90 15.09
C GLY A 14 -76.61 -34.59 15.35
N ALA A 15 -76.92 -33.89 16.44
CA ALA A 15 -76.22 -32.65 16.83
C ALA A 15 -74.79 -32.90 17.31
N ILE A 16 -74.53 -34.02 18.01
CA ILE A 16 -73.18 -34.41 18.44
C ILE A 16 -72.33 -34.87 17.24
N ALA A 17 -72.91 -35.58 16.27
CA ALA A 17 -72.22 -35.96 15.03
C ALA A 17 -71.90 -34.75 14.14
N ALA A 18 -72.83 -33.79 14.02
CA ALA A 18 -72.61 -32.55 13.27
C ALA A 18 -71.62 -31.60 13.98
N GLY A 19 -71.71 -31.46 15.31
CA GLY A 19 -70.80 -30.65 16.13
C GLY A 19 -69.40 -31.25 16.27
N GLY A 20 -69.29 -32.58 16.37
CA GLY A 20 -68.01 -33.30 16.39
C GLY A 20 -67.30 -33.29 15.04
N GLY A 21 -68.06 -33.44 13.94
CA GLY A 21 -67.53 -33.32 12.58
C GLY A 21 -67.08 -31.90 12.25
N ALA A 22 -67.90 -30.88 12.53
CA ALA A 22 -67.54 -29.48 12.33
C ALA A 22 -66.36 -29.05 13.22
N GLY A 23 -66.30 -29.52 14.47
CA GLY A 23 -65.20 -29.25 15.39
C GLY A 23 -63.87 -29.86 14.93
N PHE A 24 -63.88 -31.08 14.38
CA PHE A 24 -62.67 -31.72 13.82
C PHE A 24 -62.17 -30.99 12.57
N PHE A 25 -63.07 -30.60 11.65
CA PHE A 25 -62.70 -29.81 10.47
C PHE A 25 -62.20 -28.40 10.84
N LEU A 26 -62.80 -27.74 11.83
CA LEU A 26 -62.32 -26.45 12.33
C LEU A 26 -60.98 -26.58 13.03
N TYR A 27 -60.76 -27.64 13.80
CA TYR A 27 -59.47 -27.92 14.44
C TYR A 27 -58.38 -28.21 13.40
N GLN A 28 -58.67 -29.03 12.39
CA GLN A 28 -57.75 -29.35 11.31
C GLN A 28 -57.45 -28.12 10.44
N ALA A 29 -58.47 -27.31 10.11
CA ALA A 29 -58.27 -26.05 9.40
C ALA A 29 -57.46 -25.02 10.21
N ASN A 30 -57.61 -25.00 11.54
CA ASN A 30 -56.85 -24.12 12.42
C ASN A 30 -55.41 -24.62 12.61
N ALA A 31 -55.21 -25.94 12.67
CA ALA A 31 -53.89 -26.58 12.66
C ALA A 31 -53.15 -26.30 11.34
N ASP A 32 -53.82 -26.45 10.20
CA ASP A 32 -53.26 -26.12 8.88
C ASP A 32 -52.94 -24.63 8.76
N ARG A 33 -53.81 -23.75 9.26
CA ARG A 33 -53.53 -22.30 9.32
C ARG A 33 -52.32 -21.99 10.20
N SER A 34 -52.18 -22.66 11.34
CA SER A 34 -51.03 -22.49 12.23
C SER A 34 -49.73 -23.00 11.59
N ALA A 35 -49.79 -24.12 10.86
CA ALA A 35 -48.65 -24.67 10.12
C ALA A 35 -48.25 -23.76 8.94
N LEU A 36 -49.22 -23.20 8.21
CA LEU A 36 -48.96 -22.24 7.13
C LEU A 36 -48.38 -20.92 7.67
N ILE A 37 -48.84 -20.42 8.82
CA ILE A 37 -48.26 -19.25 9.48
C ILE A 37 -46.80 -19.54 9.91
N ALA A 38 -46.54 -20.71 10.49
CA ALA A 38 -45.19 -21.11 10.88
C ALA A 38 -44.25 -21.22 9.66
N GLN A 39 -44.72 -21.83 8.57
CA GLN A 39 -43.95 -21.92 7.31
C GLN A 39 -43.72 -20.55 6.68
N ALA A 40 -44.71 -19.64 6.70
CA ALA A 40 -44.54 -18.28 6.20
C ALA A 40 -43.53 -17.48 7.04
N GLN A 41 -43.57 -17.63 8.37
CA GLN A 41 -42.59 -17.01 9.26
C GLN A 41 -41.18 -17.58 9.06
N GLU A 42 -41.04 -18.88 8.85
CA GLU A 42 -39.75 -19.51 8.55
C GLU A 42 -39.21 -19.06 7.18
N ALA A 43 -40.06 -19.00 6.15
CA ALA A 43 -39.69 -18.50 4.83
C ALA A 43 -39.29 -17.02 4.89
N GLN A 44 -39.98 -16.20 5.68
CA GLN A 44 -39.64 -14.80 5.90
C GLN A 44 -38.29 -14.65 6.59
N ARG A 45 -38.03 -15.42 7.67
CA ARG A 45 -36.73 -15.44 8.35
C ARG A 45 -35.60 -15.85 7.40
N LYS A 46 -35.80 -16.91 6.59
CA LYS A 46 -34.82 -17.34 5.59
C LYS A 46 -34.59 -16.27 4.52
N ALA A 47 -35.63 -15.56 4.07
CA ALA A 47 -35.49 -14.46 3.12
C ALA A 47 -34.72 -13.27 3.72
N GLU A 48 -34.97 -12.93 4.99
CA GLU A 48 -34.24 -11.91 5.73
C GLU A 48 -32.75 -12.28 5.91
N GLU A 49 -32.47 -13.54 6.27
CA GLU A 49 -31.11 -14.09 6.40
C GLU A 49 -30.34 -14.08 5.06
N VAL A 50 -31.00 -14.49 3.96
CA VAL A 50 -30.40 -14.45 2.61
C VAL A 50 -30.13 -13.01 2.17
N THR A 51 -31.04 -12.08 2.49
CA THR A 51 -30.85 -10.65 2.16
C THR A 51 -29.71 -10.03 2.97
N ALA A 52 -29.61 -10.35 4.26
CA ALA A 52 -28.53 -9.91 5.12
C ALA A 52 -27.18 -10.49 4.65
N SER A 53 -27.14 -11.79 4.36
CA SER A 53 -25.95 -12.47 3.83
C SER A 53 -25.53 -11.90 2.47
N GLY A 54 -26.47 -11.63 1.57
CA GLY A 54 -26.19 -11.01 0.27
C GLY A 54 -25.59 -9.61 0.40
N LYS A 55 -26.07 -8.80 1.35
CA LYS A 55 -25.47 -7.49 1.66
C LYS A 55 -24.03 -7.63 2.15
N THR A 56 -23.77 -8.53 3.10
CA THR A 56 -22.41 -8.75 3.63
C THR A 56 -21.44 -9.25 2.56
N VAL A 57 -21.86 -10.17 1.68
CA VAL A 57 -21.03 -10.66 0.57
C VAL A 57 -20.72 -9.55 -0.43
N THR A 58 -21.69 -8.68 -0.72
CA THR A 58 -21.49 -7.54 -1.62
C THR A 58 -20.53 -6.51 -1.02
N GLU A 59 -20.67 -6.21 0.28
CA GLU A 59 -19.76 -5.31 1.00
C GLU A 59 -18.33 -5.87 1.06
N GLU A 60 -18.17 -7.16 1.35
CA GLU A 60 -16.87 -7.82 1.33
C GLU A 60 -16.25 -7.85 -0.07
N ALA A 61 -17.04 -8.11 -1.12
CA ALA A 61 -16.58 -8.08 -2.49
C ALA A 61 -16.14 -6.66 -2.90
N ASN A 62 -16.91 -5.63 -2.55
CA ASN A 62 -16.56 -4.24 -2.80
C ASN A 62 -15.26 -3.85 -2.08
N ARG A 63 -15.11 -4.24 -0.81
CA ARG A 63 -13.87 -3.98 -0.05
C ARG A 63 -12.67 -4.66 -0.68
N LYS A 64 -12.81 -5.91 -1.13
CA LYS A 64 -11.73 -6.64 -1.83
C LYS A 64 -11.40 -6.01 -3.16
N LEU A 65 -12.40 -5.54 -3.91
CA LEU A 65 -12.20 -4.83 -5.18
C LEU A 65 -11.49 -3.49 -4.99
N GLU A 66 -11.83 -2.75 -3.93
CA GLU A 66 -11.17 -1.49 -3.57
C GLU A 66 -9.70 -1.73 -3.21
N GLN A 67 -9.43 -2.71 -2.34
CA GLN A 67 -8.06 -3.11 -1.99
C GLN A 67 -7.25 -3.54 -3.22
N ALA A 68 -7.83 -4.38 -4.10
CA ALA A 68 -7.17 -4.79 -5.34
C ALA A 68 -6.91 -3.59 -6.27
N SER A 69 -7.84 -2.63 -6.34
CA SER A 69 -7.67 -1.42 -7.14
C SER A 69 -6.55 -0.54 -6.61
N GLU A 70 -6.43 -0.39 -5.29
CA GLU A 70 -5.30 0.30 -4.66
C GLU A 70 -3.96 -0.38 -4.93
N GLU A 71 -3.90 -1.70 -4.82
CA GLU A 71 -2.69 -2.48 -5.11
C GLU A 71 -2.27 -2.34 -6.58
N VAL A 72 -3.23 -2.41 -7.51
CA VAL A 72 -2.99 -2.17 -8.93
C VAL A 72 -2.48 -0.75 -9.17
N ALA A 73 -3.07 0.26 -8.53
CA ALA A 73 -2.61 1.64 -8.65
C ALA A 73 -1.18 1.82 -8.13
N LYS A 74 -0.85 1.22 -6.99
CA LYS A 74 0.52 1.21 -6.42
C LYS A 74 1.50 0.52 -7.35
N ALA A 75 1.13 -0.62 -7.92
CA ALA A 75 1.96 -1.35 -8.88
C ALA A 75 2.21 -0.54 -10.16
N GLN A 76 1.17 0.08 -10.72
CA GLN A 76 1.29 0.95 -11.89
C GLN A 76 2.19 2.17 -11.63
N ALA A 77 2.04 2.81 -10.46
CA ALA A 77 2.91 3.91 -10.06
C ALA A 77 4.38 3.48 -9.96
N ARG A 78 4.64 2.29 -9.40
CA ARG A 78 5.99 1.74 -9.32
C ARG A 78 6.58 1.41 -10.69
N VAL A 79 5.79 0.85 -11.60
CA VAL A 79 6.22 0.57 -12.97
C VAL A 79 6.61 1.87 -13.68
N ARG A 80 5.77 2.92 -13.60
CA ARG A 80 6.09 4.23 -14.19
C ARG A 80 7.38 4.82 -13.60
N ALA A 81 7.56 4.76 -12.29
CA ALA A 81 8.77 5.24 -11.64
C ALA A 81 10.03 4.49 -12.12
N LEU A 82 9.94 3.18 -12.35
CA LEU A 82 11.02 2.38 -12.92
C LEU A 82 11.29 2.70 -14.40
N GLU A 83 10.24 2.98 -15.18
CA GLU A 83 10.36 3.42 -16.57
C GLU A 83 11.07 4.78 -16.65
N GLU A 84 10.65 5.75 -15.85
CA GLU A 84 11.31 7.06 -15.72
C GLU A 84 12.78 6.91 -15.29
N GLU A 85 13.06 6.06 -14.30
CA GLU A 85 14.43 5.78 -13.86
C GLU A 85 15.28 5.21 -14.99
N ARG A 86 14.72 4.28 -15.77
CA ARG A 86 15.41 3.68 -16.92
C ARG A 86 15.71 4.72 -18.01
N GLU A 87 14.79 5.64 -18.28
CA GLU A 87 15.03 6.74 -19.20
C GLU A 87 16.17 7.65 -18.75
N TRP A 88 16.23 7.92 -17.45
CA TRP A 88 17.33 8.70 -16.89
C TRP A 88 18.66 7.95 -16.94
N PHE A 89 18.69 6.65 -16.63
CA PHE A 89 19.88 5.83 -16.80
C PHE A 89 20.43 5.87 -18.23
N ALA A 90 19.55 5.92 -19.24
CA ALA A 90 19.96 6.01 -20.63
C ALA A 90 20.60 7.37 -21.00
N LYS A 91 20.27 8.44 -20.27
CA LYS A 91 20.80 9.80 -20.48
C LYS A 91 21.98 10.13 -19.56
N ALA A 92 22.16 9.36 -18.49
CA ALA A 92 23.10 9.67 -17.42
C ALA A 92 24.55 9.44 -17.83
N GLU A 93 25.44 10.33 -17.38
CA GLU A 93 26.87 10.18 -17.55
C GLU A 93 27.43 9.20 -16.50
N ILE A 94 28.21 8.20 -16.94
CA ILE A 94 28.82 7.24 -16.02
C ILE A 94 30.07 7.85 -15.40
N LEU A 95 30.06 8.08 -14.09
CA LEU A 95 31.24 8.54 -13.38
C LEU A 95 32.10 7.34 -12.98
N THR A 96 33.38 7.39 -13.36
CA THR A 96 34.36 6.35 -13.01
C THR A 96 35.40 6.94 -12.06
N ALA A 97 35.74 6.19 -11.01
CA ALA A 97 36.70 6.62 -10.01
C ALA A 97 38.05 6.95 -10.65
N ALA A 98 38.45 8.23 -10.60
CA ALA A 98 39.73 8.66 -11.12
C ALA A 98 40.86 8.04 -10.30
N ARG A 99 41.97 7.65 -10.96
CA ARG A 99 43.14 7.04 -10.30
C ARG A 99 43.69 7.88 -9.14
N ALA A 100 43.57 9.20 -9.21
CA ALA A 100 43.99 10.11 -8.15
C ALA A 100 43.27 9.87 -6.80
N THR A 101 42.02 9.39 -6.85
CA THR A 101 41.18 9.13 -5.66
C THR A 101 41.64 7.92 -4.85
N GLN A 102 42.56 7.09 -5.36
CA GLN A 102 43.06 5.92 -4.62
C GLN A 102 43.80 6.30 -3.32
N TYR A 103 44.37 7.52 -3.28
CA TYR A 103 45.08 8.04 -2.11
C TYR A 103 44.22 8.94 -1.24
N TRP A 104 42.95 9.14 -1.63
CA TRP A 104 42.02 9.95 -0.85
C TRP A 104 41.57 9.17 0.38
N LYS A 105 41.25 9.91 1.44
CA LYS A 105 40.79 9.30 2.69
C LYS A 105 39.35 8.83 2.49
N GLU A 106 39.10 7.57 2.78
CA GLU A 106 37.76 6.99 2.77
C GLU A 106 37.00 7.32 4.06
N TRP A 107 35.74 7.72 3.90
CA TRP A 107 34.80 8.02 4.97
C TRP A 107 33.59 7.10 4.81
N LEU A 108 33.36 6.26 5.82
CA LEU A 108 32.24 5.33 5.88
C LEU A 108 31.21 5.84 6.88
N ASN A 109 29.96 6.03 6.43
CA ASN A 109 28.83 6.30 7.31
C ASN A 109 28.01 5.02 7.47
N TYR A 110 28.12 4.38 8.63
CA TYR A 110 27.40 3.13 8.91
C TYR A 110 25.90 3.32 9.07
N SER A 111 25.47 4.43 9.68
CA SER A 111 24.04 4.72 9.95
C SER A 111 23.23 4.82 8.66
N HIS A 112 23.86 5.31 7.60
CA HIS A 112 23.24 5.53 6.28
C HIS A 112 23.78 4.61 5.19
N GLY A 113 24.70 3.71 5.53
CA GLY A 113 25.19 2.68 4.62
C GLY A 113 25.90 3.19 3.37
N PHE A 114 26.67 4.27 3.45
CA PHE A 114 27.44 4.77 2.30
C PHE A 114 28.92 4.97 2.60
N THR A 115 29.76 4.91 1.58
CA THR A 115 31.16 5.38 1.63
C THR A 115 31.41 6.46 0.59
N VAL A 116 32.34 7.35 0.91
CA VAL A 116 32.86 8.36 -0.01
C VAL A 116 34.35 8.57 0.25
N LYS A 117 35.13 8.81 -0.80
CA LYS A 117 36.52 9.22 -0.65
C LYS A 117 36.62 10.72 -0.83
N LEU A 118 37.34 11.37 0.07
CA LEU A 118 37.57 12.82 0.03
C LEU A 118 39.07 13.13 0.00
N PRO A 119 39.47 14.21 -0.71
CA PRO A 119 40.85 14.67 -0.71
C PRO A 119 41.43 14.81 0.70
N THR A 120 42.72 14.49 0.87
CA THR A 120 43.39 14.47 2.18
C THR A 120 43.52 15.86 2.83
N ASN A 121 43.34 16.93 2.07
CA ASN A 121 43.32 18.30 2.56
C ASN A 121 41.96 18.71 3.17
N VAL A 122 40.91 17.88 3.07
CA VAL A 122 39.64 18.09 3.77
C VAL A 122 39.77 17.59 5.21
N THR A 123 39.73 18.52 6.16
CA THR A 123 40.01 18.23 7.59
C THR A 123 38.79 18.38 8.49
N ASP A 124 37.75 19.03 8.00
CA ASP A 124 36.55 19.45 8.71
C ASP A 124 35.36 18.50 8.54
N VAL A 125 35.63 17.22 8.25
CA VAL A 125 34.59 16.22 8.01
C VAL A 125 33.90 15.82 9.32
N LYS A 126 32.60 16.08 9.41
CA LYS A 126 31.69 15.57 10.43
C LYS A 126 30.96 14.37 9.85
N ASN A 127 31.11 13.20 10.47
CA ASN A 127 30.45 11.98 10.05
C ASN A 127 29.72 11.38 11.25
N ASN A 128 28.38 11.42 11.23
CA ASN A 128 27.53 11.03 12.36
C ASN A 128 26.18 10.47 11.87
N GLU A 129 25.25 10.23 12.80
CA GLU A 129 23.91 9.71 12.53
C GLU A 129 23.04 10.63 11.65
N ARG A 130 23.41 11.89 11.45
CA ARG A 130 22.70 12.81 10.54
C ARG A 130 23.24 12.76 9.11
N GLY A 131 24.39 12.11 8.90
CA GLY A 131 25.05 12.06 7.60
C GLY A 131 26.54 12.42 7.66
N LEU A 132 27.07 12.78 6.50
CA LEU A 132 28.41 13.32 6.33
C LEU A 132 28.31 14.78 5.91
N GLU A 133 29.04 15.66 6.59
CA GLU A 133 29.16 17.08 6.25
C GLU A 133 30.62 17.50 6.25
N ALA A 134 31.03 18.22 5.22
CA ALA A 134 32.29 18.95 5.12
C ALA A 134 32.01 20.30 4.43
N THR A 135 33.01 21.18 4.38
CA THR A 135 32.89 22.55 3.84
C THR A 135 32.17 22.63 2.48
N TRP A 136 32.40 21.64 1.61
CA TRP A 136 31.92 21.67 0.23
C TRP A 136 31.05 20.46 -0.14
N ILE A 137 30.83 19.50 0.76
CA ILE A 137 30.02 18.30 0.49
C ILE A 137 29.17 17.94 1.70
N SER A 138 27.90 17.65 1.45
CA SER A 138 26.94 17.17 2.43
C SER A 138 26.21 15.96 1.85
N ILE A 139 26.17 14.85 2.59
CA ILE A 139 25.43 13.64 2.24
C ILE A 139 24.52 13.30 3.42
N LYS A 140 23.21 13.34 3.19
CA LYS A 140 22.18 13.14 4.22
C LYS A 140 21.09 12.21 3.69
N PRO A 141 20.27 11.60 4.57
CA PRO A 141 19.03 10.95 4.15
C PRO A 141 18.16 11.91 3.36
N TYR A 142 17.52 11.39 2.31
CA TYR A 142 16.58 12.17 1.54
C TYR A 142 15.25 12.35 2.31
N VAL A 143 14.78 13.59 2.43
CA VAL A 143 13.50 13.92 3.06
C VAL A 143 12.66 14.69 2.05
N ASN A 144 11.83 14.01 1.25
CA ASN A 144 10.84 14.55 0.29
C ASN A 144 10.98 16.03 -0.12
N GLU A 145 12.17 16.43 -0.56
CA GLU A 145 12.49 17.79 -0.96
C GLU A 145 12.35 17.90 -2.48
N PRO A 146 11.51 18.82 -3.01
CA PRO A 146 11.40 18.98 -4.44
C PRO A 146 12.73 19.50 -5.00
N ILE A 147 13.34 18.72 -5.90
CA ILE A 147 14.56 19.11 -6.60
C ILE A 147 14.31 19.16 -8.10
N ALA A 148 14.91 20.15 -8.78
CA ALA A 148 14.95 20.18 -10.22
C ALA A 148 15.80 19.01 -10.74
N LEU A 149 15.34 18.36 -11.82
CA LEU A 149 16.02 17.22 -12.44
C LEU A 149 16.47 17.62 -13.85
N GLU A 150 17.75 17.97 -13.97
CA GLU A 150 18.36 18.46 -15.21
C GLU A 150 19.58 17.64 -15.60
N THR A 151 20.31 17.14 -14.59
CA THR A 151 21.57 16.41 -14.75
C THR A 151 21.46 15.04 -14.08
N ALA A 152 22.04 14.04 -14.74
CA ALA A 152 22.02 12.67 -14.28
C ALA A 152 23.42 12.04 -14.36
N TYR A 153 23.84 11.37 -13.29
CA TYR A 153 25.07 10.59 -13.25
C TYR A 153 24.81 9.16 -12.78
N VAL A 154 25.60 8.21 -13.25
CA VAL A 154 25.61 6.84 -12.73
C VAL A 154 26.87 6.63 -11.89
N VAL A 155 26.68 6.17 -10.66
CA VAL A 155 27.77 5.82 -9.74
C VAL A 155 27.43 4.51 -9.04
N SER A 156 28.34 3.54 -9.13
CA SER A 156 28.19 2.24 -8.43
C SER A 156 26.82 1.58 -8.68
N GLY A 157 26.31 1.67 -9.92
CA GLY A 157 25.01 1.12 -10.33
C GLY A 157 23.78 1.90 -9.85
N LYS A 158 23.98 3.04 -9.18
CA LYS A 158 22.91 3.92 -8.69
C LYS A 158 22.91 5.24 -9.45
N LEU A 159 21.75 5.87 -9.49
CA LEU A 159 21.52 7.07 -10.28
C LEU A 159 21.55 8.29 -9.37
N LEU A 160 22.40 9.26 -9.68
CA LEU A 160 22.40 10.59 -9.07
C LEU A 160 21.60 11.51 -9.98
N LEU A 161 20.43 11.96 -9.53
CA LEU A 161 19.57 12.87 -10.29
C LEU A 161 19.43 14.20 -9.59
N GLY A 162 19.55 15.29 -10.33
CA GLY A 162 19.29 16.60 -9.77
C GLY A 162 19.75 17.71 -10.69
N PHE A 163 20.30 18.77 -10.11
CA PHE A 163 20.70 19.94 -10.87
C PHE A 163 22.06 20.46 -10.42
N LYS A 164 22.66 21.25 -11.30
CA LYS A 164 23.96 21.87 -11.10
C LYS A 164 23.81 23.38 -11.32
N SER A 165 24.12 24.17 -10.30
CA SER A 165 24.25 25.62 -10.42
C SER A 165 25.65 26.10 -10.01
N GLU A 166 25.90 27.40 -10.13
CA GLU A 166 27.13 28.02 -9.63
C GLU A 166 27.22 28.02 -8.09
N GLU A 167 26.08 27.97 -7.41
CA GLU A 167 26.00 28.03 -5.94
C GLU A 167 26.04 26.65 -5.28
N ALA A 168 25.36 25.68 -5.89
CA ALA A 168 25.27 24.33 -5.34
C ALA A 168 24.91 23.32 -6.43
N TRP A 169 25.42 22.09 -6.26
CA TRP A 169 24.98 20.94 -7.02
C TRP A 169 24.21 20.04 -6.07
N ILE A 170 22.98 19.71 -6.41
CA ILE A 170 22.09 18.95 -5.53
C ILE A 170 21.64 17.73 -6.31
N PHE A 171 21.93 16.55 -5.79
CA PHE A 171 21.55 15.28 -6.37
C PHE A 171 20.84 14.42 -5.34
N ARG A 172 19.74 13.78 -5.74
CA ARG A 172 19.17 12.66 -5.00
C ARG A 172 19.76 11.36 -5.54
N VAL A 173 20.00 10.41 -4.64
CA VAL A 173 20.44 9.05 -4.98
C VAL A 173 19.21 8.19 -5.17
N GLN A 174 19.03 7.68 -6.38
CA GLN A 174 17.90 6.87 -6.78
C GLN A 174 18.35 5.46 -7.22
N SER A 175 17.61 4.44 -6.78
CA SER A 175 17.77 3.07 -7.21
C SER A 175 16.46 2.31 -7.03
N SER A 176 16.04 1.56 -8.05
CA SER A 176 14.86 0.68 -7.99
C SER A 176 13.56 1.41 -7.61
N ALA A 177 13.38 2.61 -8.15
CA ALA A 177 12.31 3.58 -7.87
C ALA A 177 12.30 4.14 -6.44
N ASN A 178 13.35 3.89 -5.65
CA ASN A 178 13.50 4.43 -4.31
C ASN A 178 14.57 5.52 -4.27
N ILE A 179 14.30 6.59 -3.52
CA ILE A 179 15.23 7.68 -3.28
C ILE A 179 15.74 7.54 -1.85
N SER A 180 17.07 7.50 -1.66
CA SER A 180 17.67 7.20 -0.36
C SER A 180 18.40 8.38 0.27
N HIS A 181 19.21 9.09 -0.51
CA HIS A 181 20.10 10.13 -0.01
C HIS A 181 20.00 11.41 -0.83
N LEU A 182 20.34 12.52 -0.20
CA LEU A 182 20.61 13.80 -0.83
C LEU A 182 22.11 14.09 -0.72
N VAL A 183 22.74 14.33 -1.87
CA VAL A 183 24.13 14.74 -2.00
C VAL A 183 24.15 16.19 -2.47
N THR A 184 24.68 17.07 -1.64
CA THR A 184 24.84 18.48 -1.95
C THR A 184 26.32 18.83 -2.01
N LEU A 185 26.74 19.48 -3.09
CA LEU A 185 28.10 19.97 -3.28
C LEU A 185 28.05 21.49 -3.38
N TYR A 186 28.93 22.17 -2.67
CA TYR A 186 29.08 23.62 -2.71
C TYR A 186 30.40 23.95 -3.39
N PRO A 187 30.39 24.53 -4.60
CA PRO A 187 31.60 24.97 -5.26
C PRO A 187 32.38 25.94 -4.35
N THR A 188 33.68 25.72 -4.20
CA THR A 188 34.56 26.63 -3.45
C THR A 188 35.81 26.93 -4.27
N PRO A 189 36.52 28.05 -4.03
CA PRO A 189 37.75 28.36 -4.76
C PRO A 189 38.85 27.29 -4.67
N ARG A 190 38.78 26.41 -3.67
CA ARG A 190 39.75 25.33 -3.42
C ARG A 190 39.32 23.98 -3.98
N VAL A 191 38.06 23.84 -4.41
CA VAL A 191 37.48 22.58 -4.87
C VAL A 191 36.95 22.77 -6.27
N THR A 192 37.66 22.19 -7.23
CA THR A 192 37.28 22.26 -8.64
C THR A 192 36.10 21.36 -8.93
N GLU A 193 35.37 21.63 -10.02
CA GLU A 193 34.36 20.72 -10.56
C GLU A 193 34.89 19.30 -10.74
N LYS A 194 36.12 19.15 -11.25
CA LYS A 194 36.76 17.84 -11.36
C LYS A 194 36.87 17.14 -10.00
N THR A 195 37.26 17.85 -8.95
CA THR A 195 37.35 17.29 -7.59
C THR A 195 35.99 16.85 -7.06
N MET A 196 34.92 17.61 -7.37
CA MET A 196 33.55 17.27 -7.01
C MET A 196 33.08 16.00 -7.73
N LEU A 197 33.28 15.92 -9.05
CA LEU A 197 32.96 14.74 -9.85
C LEU A 197 33.78 13.51 -9.44
N ASP A 198 35.08 13.69 -9.18
CA ASP A 198 35.96 12.62 -8.68
C ASP A 198 35.45 12.09 -7.33
N ALA A 199 35.00 12.96 -6.41
CA ALA A 199 34.42 12.50 -5.14
C ALA A 199 33.08 11.79 -5.33
N LEU A 200 32.18 12.33 -6.16
CA LEU A 200 30.92 11.66 -6.50
C LEU A 200 31.18 10.27 -7.08
N SER A 201 32.17 10.12 -7.96
CA SER A 201 32.53 8.83 -8.58
C SER A 201 33.02 7.78 -7.59
N THR A 202 33.41 8.18 -6.37
CA THR A 202 33.83 7.27 -5.30
C THR A 202 32.69 6.86 -4.38
N LEU A 203 31.49 7.40 -4.57
CA LEU A 203 30.35 7.04 -3.75
C LEU A 203 30.00 5.57 -3.95
N THR A 204 29.90 4.86 -2.84
CA THR A 204 29.27 3.54 -2.81
C THR A 204 28.18 3.56 -1.78
N PHE A 205 27.11 2.81 -2.05
CA PHE A 205 25.99 2.67 -1.14
C PHE A 205 25.74 1.18 -0.98
N ARG A 206 25.43 0.78 0.25
CA ARG A 206 25.05 -0.58 0.58
C ARG A 206 23.75 -0.92 -0.16
N ASP A 207 23.71 -2.10 -0.75
CA ASP A 207 22.46 -2.61 -1.30
C ASP A 207 21.52 -2.98 -0.15
N GLU A 208 20.29 -2.46 -0.22
CA GLU A 208 19.18 -2.80 0.68
C GLU A 208 18.55 -4.14 0.29
#